data_AF-C7ZJY8-F1
#
_entry.id   AF-C7ZJY8-F1
#
_cell.length_a   1.000
_cell.length_b   1.000
_cell.length_c   1.000
_cell.angle_alpha   90.00
_cell.angle_beta   90.00
_cell.angle_gamma   90.00
#
_symmetry.space_group_name_H-M   'P 1'
#
loop_
_entity.id
_entity.type
_entity.pdbx_description
1 polymer ?
#
loop_
_entity_poly.entity_id
_entity_poly.type
_entity_poly.pdbx_seq_one_letter_code
_entity_poly.pdbx_strand_id
1 'polypeptide(L)'
;MTRTLLTGGSGFVAGHVIDVLLQRGHSIVATVRSQEKAQAIRAAHPSTPSEKLGFVVIPDIAASGAFQGLGSYGLEAVIHVASPVREKLPEEGHWGGTPNPNLQSFGYDVSRAEEILGLKWTPYEKTVVDSVKSLTMKQ
;
A
#
# COMPACT_ATOMS: atom_id res chain seq x y z
N MET A 1 -18.81 -2.82 19.37
CA MET A 1 -18.53 -2.00 18.17
C MET A 1 -17.20 -1.33 18.41
N THR A 2 -16.27 -1.41 17.46
CA THR A 2 -14.88 -0.94 17.65
C THR A 2 -14.63 0.31 16.81
N ARG A 3 -13.99 1.33 17.38
CA ARG A 3 -13.55 2.52 16.64
C ARG A 3 -12.15 2.32 16.08
N THR A 4 -12.04 2.25 14.76
CA THR A 4 -10.83 1.81 14.05
C THR A 4 -10.17 2.97 13.32
N LEU A 5 -8.87 3.16 13.52
CA LEU A 5 -8.05 4.03 12.67
C LEU A 5 -7.69 3.28 11.40
N LEU A 6 -8.06 3.81 10.25
CA LEU A 6 -7.66 3.29 8.94
C LEU A 6 -6.71 4.28 8.29
N THR A 7 -5.43 3.93 8.15
CA THR A 7 -4.51 4.84 7.46
C THR A 7 -4.60 4.67 5.96
N GLY A 8 -4.55 5.77 5.20
CA GLY A 8 -4.52 5.70 3.73
C GLY A 8 -5.91 5.43 3.14
N GLY A 9 -6.94 6.04 3.73
CA GLY A 9 -8.36 5.82 3.43
C GLY A 9 -8.76 5.99 1.96
N SER A 10 -7.97 6.71 1.16
CA SER A 10 -8.22 6.91 -0.27
C SER A 10 -7.61 5.85 -1.19
N GLY A 11 -6.94 4.83 -0.64
CA GLY A 11 -6.35 3.73 -1.41
C GLY A 11 -7.40 2.71 -1.86
N PHE A 12 -7.09 1.95 -2.91
CA PHE A 12 -7.96 0.89 -3.44
C PHE A 12 -8.35 -0.14 -2.36
N VAL A 13 -7.36 -0.70 -1.67
CA VAL A 13 -7.60 -1.66 -0.57
C VAL A 13 -8.37 -1.00 0.58
N ALA A 14 -8.09 0.27 0.87
CA ALA A 14 -8.73 0.98 1.97
C ALA A 14 -10.24 1.18 1.73
N GLY A 15 -10.68 1.41 0.49
CA GLY A 15 -12.10 1.46 0.14
C GLY A 15 -12.84 0.18 0.53
N HIS A 16 -12.30 -0.99 0.16
CA HIS A 16 -12.87 -2.28 0.54
C HIS A 16 -12.88 -2.51 2.05
N VAL A 17 -11.84 -2.06 2.76
CA VAL A 17 -11.79 -2.13 4.23
C VAL A 17 -12.90 -1.27 4.85
N ILE A 18 -13.14 -0.06 4.31
CA ILE A 18 -14.22 0.81 4.77
C ILE A 18 -15.58 0.11 4.64
N ASP A 19 -15.86 -0.48 3.48
CA ASP A 19 -17.11 -1.21 3.23
C ASP A 19 -17.34 -2.33 4.25
N VAL A 20 -16.34 -3.19 4.45
CA VAL A 20 -16.43 -4.33 5.36
C VAL A 20 -16.59 -3.87 6.81
N LEU A 21 -15.88 -2.82 7.24
CA LEU A 21 -16.00 -2.29 8.59
C LEU A 21 -17.37 -1.67 8.85
N LEU A 22 -17.90 -0.89 7.89
CA LEU A 22 -19.24 -0.31 7.99
C LEU A 22 -20.32 -1.38 8.01
N GLN A 23 -20.22 -2.40 7.14
CA GLN A 23 -21.16 -3.52 7.10
C GLN A 23 -21.20 -4.28 8.44
N ARG A 24 -20.06 -4.42 9.12
CA ARG A 24 -19.94 -5.05 10.44
C ARG A 24 -20.29 -4.12 11.61
N GLY A 25 -20.72 -2.88 11.32
CA GLY A 25 -21.19 -1.92 12.32
C GLY A 25 -20.08 -1.19 13.08
N HIS A 26 -18.82 -1.29 12.65
CA HIS A 26 -17.70 -0.54 13.23
C HIS A 26 -17.77 0.95 12.88
N SER A 27 -17.03 1.78 13.62
CA SER A 27 -16.78 3.18 13.27
C SER A 27 -15.33 3.36 12.85
N ILE A 28 -15.09 4.30 11.95
CA ILE A 28 -13.82 4.45 11.25
C ILE A 28 -13.37 5.90 11.37
N VAL A 29 -12.09 6.09 11.67
CA VAL A 29 -11.37 7.35 11.46
C VAL A 29 -10.34 7.08 10.36
N ALA A 30 -10.60 7.56 9.15
CA ALA A 30 -9.74 7.32 8.00
C ALA A 30 -8.74 8.47 7.80
N THR A 31 -7.44 8.16 7.67
CA THR A 31 -6.44 9.19 7.35
C THR A 31 -6.31 9.35 5.84
N VAL A 32 -6.25 10.59 5.35
CA VAL A 32 -6.12 10.92 3.93
C VAL A 32 -5.08 12.01 3.71
N ARG A 33 -4.56 12.12 2.48
CA ARG A 33 -3.54 13.15 2.16
C ARG A 33 -4.11 14.55 1.96
N SER A 34 -5.39 14.68 1.64
CA SER A 34 -6.03 15.97 1.39
C SER A 34 -7.54 15.93 1.65
N GLN A 35 -8.15 17.11 1.76
CA GLN A 35 -9.58 17.22 2.02
C GLN A 35 -10.42 16.75 0.83
N GLU A 36 -9.93 16.94 -0.39
CA GLU A 36 -10.58 16.47 -1.62
C GLU A 36 -10.70 14.94 -1.61
N LYS A 37 -9.67 14.24 -1.11
CA LYS A 37 -9.71 12.78 -0.95
C LYS A 37 -10.74 12.34 0.09
N ALA A 38 -10.89 13.07 1.20
CA ALA A 38 -11.94 12.79 2.17
C ALA A 38 -13.34 12.98 1.56
N GLN A 39 -13.54 14.05 0.80
CA GLN A 39 -14.82 14.33 0.13
C GLN A 39 -15.18 13.25 -0.90
N ALA A 40 -14.21 12.76 -1.68
CA ALA A 40 -14.44 11.68 -2.63
C ALA A 40 -14.94 10.40 -1.93
N ILE A 41 -14.34 10.03 -0.80
CA ILE A 41 -14.79 8.87 0.00
C ILE A 41 -16.18 9.14 0.60
N ARG A 42 -16.44 10.36 1.11
CA ARG A 42 -17.77 10.72 1.62
C ARG A 42 -18.85 10.62 0.54
N ALA A 43 -18.56 11.05 -0.67
CA ALA A 43 -19.48 10.98 -1.80
C ALA A 43 -19.79 9.53 -2.21
N ALA A 44 -18.84 8.59 -2.02
CA ALA A 44 -19.06 7.17 -2.23
C ALA A 44 -19.91 6.51 -1.12
N HIS A 45 -20.00 7.13 0.06
CA HIS A 45 -20.79 6.64 1.20
C HIS A 45 -21.81 7.69 1.70
N PRO A 46 -22.75 8.17 0.86
CA PRO A 46 -23.61 9.30 1.18
C PRO A 46 -24.59 9.03 2.33
N SER A 47 -24.99 7.76 2.51
CA SER A 47 -25.88 7.32 3.58
C SER A 47 -25.17 7.04 4.91
N THR A 48 -23.84 7.16 4.96
CA THR A 48 -23.06 6.84 6.17
C THR A 48 -22.91 8.07 7.06
N PRO A 49 -23.39 8.02 8.32
CA PRO A 49 -23.24 9.13 9.26
C PRO A 49 -21.76 9.48 9.53
N SER A 50 -21.49 10.76 9.79
CA SER A 50 -20.15 11.24 10.15
C SER A 50 -19.57 10.59 11.40
N GLU A 51 -20.42 10.09 12.30
CA GLU A 51 -20.02 9.35 13.50
C GLU A 51 -19.42 7.96 13.18
N LYS A 52 -19.91 7.34 12.10
CA LYS A 52 -19.48 6.02 11.62
C LYS A 52 -18.27 6.10 10.69
N LEU A 53 -18.14 7.16 9.91
CA LEU A 53 -17.01 7.39 9.03
C LEU A 53 -16.53 8.83 9.20
N GLY A 54 -15.38 9.02 9.86
CA GLY A 54 -14.70 10.30 10.02
C GLY A 54 -13.37 10.33 9.27
N PHE A 55 -12.80 11.51 9.09
CA PHE A 55 -11.55 11.71 8.35
C PHE A 55 -10.57 12.59 9.13
N VAL A 56 -9.27 12.30 8.98
CA VAL A 56 -8.18 13.17 9.43
C VAL A 56 -7.21 13.37 8.28
N VAL A 57 -6.86 14.62 7.99
CA VAL A 57 -5.90 14.94 6.92
C VAL A 57 -4.48 14.84 7.48
N ILE A 58 -3.69 13.93 6.93
CA ILE A 58 -2.26 13.74 7.20
C ILE A 58 -1.55 13.77 5.84
N PRO A 59 -1.02 14.94 5.41
CA PRO A 59 -0.41 15.10 4.09
C PRO A 59 0.78 14.16 3.87
N ASP A 60 1.62 14.00 4.90
CA ASP A 60 2.77 13.10 4.90
C ASP A 60 2.73 12.20 6.14
N ILE A 61 2.51 10.90 5.92
CA ILE A 61 2.48 9.89 6.97
C ILE A 61 3.87 9.48 7.47
N ALA A 62 4.92 9.79 6.71
CA ALA A 62 6.31 9.50 7.08
C ALA A 62 6.93 10.64 7.91
N ALA A 63 6.26 11.79 8.02
CA ALA A 63 6.71 12.90 8.84
C ALA A 63 6.73 12.51 10.33
N SER A 64 7.74 13.01 11.05
CA SER A 64 7.80 12.85 12.50
C SER A 64 6.57 13.51 13.14
N GLY A 65 5.88 12.79 14.03
CA GLY A 65 4.66 13.28 14.66
C GLY A 65 3.40 13.28 13.77
N ALA A 66 3.43 12.65 12.59
CA ALA A 66 2.28 12.61 11.66
C ALA A 66 0.95 12.17 12.30
N PHE A 67 1.01 11.31 13.32
CA PHE A 67 -0.15 10.75 14.01
C PHE A 67 -0.40 11.38 15.40
N GLN A 68 0.29 12.48 15.73
CA GLN A 68 0.13 13.14 17.02
C GLN A 68 -1.30 13.69 17.18
N GLY A 69 -1.87 13.51 18.38
CA GLY A 69 -3.24 13.94 18.68
C GLY A 69 -4.35 12.95 18.30
N LEU A 70 -4.04 11.89 17.53
CA LEU A 70 -5.04 10.87 17.16
C LEU A 70 -5.55 10.06 18.35
N GLY A 71 -4.82 10.01 19.46
CA GLY A 71 -5.28 9.34 20.68
C GLY A 71 -6.57 9.92 21.26
N SER A 72 -6.89 11.18 20.96
CA SER A 72 -8.13 11.83 21.42
C SER A 72 -9.40 11.28 20.75
N TYR A 73 -9.26 10.52 19.66
CA TYR A 73 -10.40 9.97 18.91
C TYR A 73 -10.97 8.68 19.50
N GLY A 74 -10.47 8.20 20.65
CA GLY A 74 -10.98 6.98 21.31
C GLY A 74 -10.79 5.73 20.44
N LEU A 75 -9.62 5.58 19.82
CA LEU A 75 -9.31 4.49 18.91
C LEU A 75 -9.03 3.19 19.69
N GLU A 76 -9.61 2.09 19.24
CA GLU A 76 -9.46 0.76 19.84
C GLU A 76 -8.66 -0.20 18.94
N ALA A 77 -8.60 0.07 17.64
CA ALA A 77 -7.88 -0.74 16.65
C ALA A 77 -7.25 0.14 15.57
N VAL A 78 -6.20 -0.38 14.94
CA VAL A 78 -5.52 0.26 13.81
C VAL A 78 -5.42 -0.73 12.66
N ILE A 79 -5.84 -0.31 11.46
CA ILE A 79 -5.57 -1.01 10.20
C ILE A 79 -4.67 -0.09 9.36
N HIS A 80 -3.40 -0.48 9.24
CA HIS A 80 -2.40 0.30 8.53
C HIS A 80 -2.27 -0.16 7.08
N VAL A 81 -2.90 0.57 6.16
CA VAL A 81 -2.85 0.29 4.70
C VAL A 81 -2.12 1.40 3.94
N ALA A 82 -1.71 2.48 4.62
CA ALA A 82 -1.02 3.58 3.97
C ALA A 82 0.40 3.16 3.62
N SER A 83 0.73 3.18 2.33
CA SER A 83 2.09 3.03 1.85
C SER A 83 2.52 4.34 1.22
N PRO A 84 3.57 5.01 1.74
CA PRO A 84 4.14 6.20 1.12
C PRO A 84 4.96 5.75 -0.09
N VAL A 85 4.28 5.35 -1.17
CA VAL A 85 4.93 5.18 -2.47
C VAL A 85 5.29 6.60 -2.91
N ARG A 86 6.57 6.94 -2.80
CA ARG A 86 7.09 8.18 -3.38
C ARG A 86 6.72 8.17 -4.86
N GLU A 87 6.17 9.26 -5.37
CA GLU A 87 5.99 9.53 -6.81
C GLU A 87 7.33 9.64 -7.57
N LYS A 88 8.40 9.02 -7.06
CA LYS A 88 9.55 8.62 -7.86
C LYS A 88 9.25 7.31 -8.57
N LEU A 89 8.07 7.22 -9.17
CA LEU A 89 7.94 6.30 -10.29
C LEU A 89 8.86 6.86 -11.39
N PRO A 90 9.52 5.99 -12.17
CA PRO A 90 10.31 6.46 -13.31
C PRO A 90 9.42 7.35 -14.20
N GLU A 91 9.98 8.44 -14.72
CA GLU A 91 9.24 9.32 -15.67
C GLU A 91 8.76 8.51 -16.88
N GLU A 92 7.64 8.91 -17.49
CA GLU A 92 7.19 8.28 -18.75
C GLU A 92 8.32 8.34 -19.79
N GLY A 93 8.77 7.16 -20.24
CA GLY A 93 9.96 7.01 -21.10
C GLY A 93 11.11 6.26 -20.44
N HIS A 94 11.11 6.13 -19.12
CA HIS A 94 11.98 5.21 -18.40
C HIS A 94 11.34 3.82 -18.39
N TRP A 95 11.47 3.09 -19.48
CA TRP A 95 11.14 1.67 -19.50
C TRP A 95 11.97 0.94 -18.44
N GLY A 96 11.34 0.50 -17.35
CA GLY A 96 11.95 -0.51 -16.50
C GLY A 96 12.29 -1.73 -17.36
N GLY A 97 13.57 -2.10 -17.40
CA GLY A 97 14.07 -3.18 -18.26
C GLY A 97 15.06 -2.75 -19.35
N THR A 98 15.36 -1.46 -19.53
CA THR A 98 16.59 -1.08 -20.26
C THR A 98 17.80 -1.33 -19.36
N PRO A 99 18.89 -1.92 -19.89
CA PRO A 99 20.09 -2.15 -19.09
C PRO A 99 20.61 -0.79 -18.67
N ASN A 100 20.75 -0.55 -17.38
CA ASN A 100 21.52 0.59 -16.92
C ASN A 100 22.95 0.40 -17.46
N PRO A 101 23.47 1.29 -18.31
CA PRO A 101 24.77 1.11 -18.96
C PRO A 101 25.93 1.09 -17.95
N ASN A 102 25.70 1.55 -16.72
CA ASN A 102 26.65 1.49 -15.61
C ASN A 102 26.48 0.27 -14.69
N LEU A 103 25.39 -0.52 -14.85
CA LEU A 103 25.23 -1.82 -14.20
C LEU A 103 25.65 -2.89 -15.20
N GLN A 104 26.78 -3.56 -14.95
CA GLN A 104 27.29 -4.67 -15.78
C GLN A 104 26.36 -5.90 -15.83
N SER A 105 25.22 -5.88 -15.15
CA SER A 105 24.19 -6.93 -15.26
C SER A 105 22.82 -6.40 -14.82
N PHE A 106 21.75 -6.95 -15.39
CA PHE A 106 20.39 -6.87 -14.85
C PHE A 106 20.25 -7.70 -13.57
N GLY A 107 21.13 -7.46 -12.60
CA GLY A 107 21.11 -8.13 -11.31
C GLY A 107 20.08 -7.49 -10.38
N TYR A 108 19.47 -8.31 -9.54
CA TYR A 108 18.75 -7.87 -8.36
C TYR A 108 19.55 -8.32 -7.14
N ASP A 109 19.79 -7.43 -6.18
CA ASP A 109 20.48 -7.76 -4.93
C ASP A 109 19.47 -8.34 -3.93
N VAL A 110 19.61 -9.63 -3.66
CA VAL A 110 18.75 -10.36 -2.70
C VAL A 110 19.36 -10.49 -1.31
N SER A 111 20.59 -10.02 -1.10
CA SER A 111 21.36 -10.28 0.13
C SER A 111 20.57 -9.96 1.40
N ARG A 112 19.86 -8.82 1.41
CA ARG A 112 19.04 -8.41 2.54
C ARG A 112 17.81 -9.29 2.79
N ALA A 113 17.19 -9.79 1.73
CA ALA A 113 16.06 -10.72 1.86
C ALA A 113 16.54 -12.11 2.33
N GLU A 114 17.71 -12.56 1.87
CA GLU A 114 18.32 -13.81 2.33
C GLU A 114 18.73 -13.73 3.81
N GLU A 115 19.35 -12.63 4.23
CA GLU A 115 19.76 -12.41 5.63
C GLU A 115 18.55 -12.40 6.59
N ILE A 116 17.50 -11.66 6.24
CA ILE A 116 16.36 -11.45 7.15
C ILE A 116 15.42 -12.65 7.14
N LEU A 117 15.17 -13.24 5.97
CA LEU A 117 14.10 -14.22 5.77
C LEU A 117 14.62 -15.65 5.60
N GLY A 118 15.92 -15.86 5.45
CA GLY A 118 16.52 -17.18 5.20
C GLY A 118 16.09 -17.82 3.88
N LEU A 119 15.54 -17.02 2.96
CA LEU A 119 15.08 -17.50 1.66
C LEU A 119 16.27 -17.80 0.74
N LYS A 120 16.16 -18.84 -0.06
CA LYS A 120 17.11 -19.13 -1.14
C LYS A 120 16.47 -18.80 -2.48
N TRP A 121 17.09 -17.95 -3.27
CA TRP A 121 16.55 -17.53 -4.56
C TRP A 121 17.05 -18.40 -5.70
N THR A 122 16.15 -18.68 -6.65
CA THR A 122 16.53 -19.32 -7.92
C THR A 122 17.18 -18.27 -8.81
N PRO A 123 18.43 -18.45 -9.28
CA PRO A 123 19.09 -17.48 -10.15
C PRO A 123 18.26 -17.18 -11.40
N TYR A 124 18.28 -15.93 -11.85
CA TYR A 124 17.52 -15.48 -13.02
C TYR A 124 17.75 -16.37 -14.25
N GLU A 125 19.00 -16.69 -14.53
CA GLU A 125 19.40 -17.58 -15.63
C GLU A 125 18.69 -18.94 -15.54
N LYS A 126 18.64 -19.54 -14.33
CA LYS A 126 17.95 -20.81 -14.12
C LYS A 126 16.45 -20.68 -14.37
N THR A 127 15.82 -19.60 -13.89
CA THR A 127 14.40 -19.34 -14.15
C THR A 127 14.09 -19.21 -15.65
N VAL A 128 14.94 -18.52 -16.40
CA VAL A 128 14.81 -18.37 -17.87
C VAL A 128 14.99 -19.71 -18.57
N VAL A 129 16.04 -20.46 -18.22
CA VAL A 129 16.32 -21.79 -18.79
C VAL A 129 15.16 -22.76 -18.52
N ASP A 130 14.65 -22.80 -17.30
CA ASP A 130 13.54 -23.67 -16.91
C ASP A 130 12.25 -23.30 -17.67
N SER A 131 11.99 -22.00 -17.85
CA SER A 131 10.84 -21.52 -18.62
C SER A 131 10.93 -21.93 -20.09
N VAL A 132 12.09 -21.73 -20.74
CA VAL A 132 12.30 -22.13 -22.14
C VAL A 132 12.18 -23.65 -22.29
N LYS A 133 12.75 -24.43 -21.38
CA LYS A 133 12.60 -25.89 -21.35
C LYS A 133 11.14 -26.30 -21.26
N SER A 134 10.38 -25.67 -20.35
CA SER A 134 8.94 -25.94 -20.19
C SER A 134 8.14 -25.65 -21.46
N LEU A 135 8.56 -24.67 -22.27
CA LEU A 135 7.87 -24.29 -23.50
C LEU A 135 8.31 -25.12 -24.72
N THR A 136 9.49 -25.74 -24.68
CA THR A 136 10.10 -26.45 -25.82
C THR A 136 10.02 -27.97 -25.71
N MET A 137 9.77 -28.51 -24.52
CA MET A 137 9.40 -29.91 -24.37
C MET A 137 7.99 -30.12 -24.94
N LYS A 138 7.89 -30.77 -26.11
CA LYS A 138 6.62 -31.30 -26.61
C LYS A 138 6.06 -32.28 -25.56
N GLN A 139 4.77 -32.15 -25.23
CA GLN A 139 4.02 -33.18 -24.50
C GLN A 139 4.09 -34.51 -25.26
#